data_AF-A0A445A6B3-F1
#
_entry.id   AF-A0A445A6B3-F1
#
_cell.length_a   1.000
_cell.length_b   1.000
_cell.length_c   1.000
_cell.angle_alpha   90.00
_cell.angle_beta   90.00
_cell.angle_gamma   90.00
#
_symmetry.space_group_name_H-M   'P 1'
#
loop_
_entity.id
_entity.type
_entity.pdbx_description
1 polymer ?
#
loop_
_entity_poly.entity_id
_entity_poly.type
_entity_poly.pdbx_seq_one_letter_code
_entity_poly.pdbx_strand_id
1 'polypeptide(L)'
;MAFNNARVILLVLLVVYGASFLGGEMKGVDAKICPQICYGASYMTCPSSGDMQLPPKCNCCVASTGCTLYNVDGTTICTAP
;
A
#
# COMPACT_ATOMS: atom_id res chain seq x y z
N MET A 1 -52.87 1.38 24.79
CA MET A 1 -51.62 0.60 24.98
C MET A 1 -50.72 0.81 23.77
N ALA A 2 -50.06 1.97 23.65
CA ALA A 2 -49.39 2.40 22.40
C ALA A 2 -47.89 2.74 22.56
N PHE A 3 -47.38 2.77 23.79
CA PHE A 3 -45.99 3.15 24.10
C PHE A 3 -44.96 2.03 23.85
N ASN A 4 -45.40 0.77 23.82
CA ASN A 4 -44.52 -0.39 23.68
C ASN A 4 -44.03 -0.59 22.23
N ASN A 5 -44.90 -0.33 21.25
CA ASN A 5 -44.62 -0.63 19.85
C ASN A 5 -43.57 0.33 19.26
N ALA A 6 -43.65 1.62 19.60
CA ALA A 6 -42.68 2.62 19.14
C ALA A 6 -41.27 2.39 19.72
N ARG A 7 -41.18 1.95 20.98
CA ARG A 7 -39.92 1.58 21.65
C ARG A 7 -39.30 0.34 21.02
N VAL A 8 -40.11 -0.68 20.74
CA VAL A 8 -39.67 -1.92 20.09
C VAL A 8 -39.21 -1.66 18.65
N ILE A 9 -39.94 -0.84 17.89
CA ILE A 9 -39.56 -0.44 16.53
C ILE A 9 -38.22 0.31 16.53
N LEU A 10 -38.04 1.25 17.46
CA LEU A 10 -36.79 2.01 17.59
C LEU A 10 -35.59 1.09 17.92
N LEU A 11 -35.78 0.12 18.82
CA LEU A 11 -34.74 -0.86 19.16
C LEU A 11 -34.39 -1.77 17.98
N VAL A 12 -35.37 -2.22 17.21
CA VAL A 12 -35.15 -3.04 16.01
C VAL A 12 -34.37 -2.25 14.95
N LEU A 13 -34.71 -0.98 14.73
CA LEU A 13 -34.00 -0.12 13.76
C LEU A 13 -32.53 0.09 14.16
N LEU A 14 -32.25 0.30 15.45
CA LEU A 14 -30.88 0.44 15.96
C LEU A 14 -30.06 -0.84 15.77
N VAL A 15 -30.66 -2.01 16.00
CA VAL A 15 -29.99 -3.31 15.82
C VAL A 15 -29.69 -3.58 14.34
N VAL A 16 -30.64 -3.27 13.44
CA VAL A 16 -30.46 -3.47 11.98
C VAL A 16 -29.40 -2.51 11.43
N TYR A 17 -29.40 -1.25 11.85
CA TYR A 17 -28.40 -0.27 11.42
C TYR A 17 -27.01 -0.62 11.97
N GLY A 18 -26.91 -1.03 13.24
CA GLY A 18 -25.65 -1.46 13.85
C GLY A 18 -25.02 -2.69 13.18
N ALA A 19 -25.85 -3.65 12.73
CA ALA A 19 -25.37 -4.86 12.05
C ALA A 19 -24.80 -4.59 10.64
N SER A 20 -25.18 -3.48 10.01
CA SER A 20 -24.75 -3.13 8.65
C SER A 20 -23.33 -2.53 8.59
N PHE A 21 -22.84 -1.98 9.70
CA PHE A 21 -21.54 -1.30 9.76
C PHE A 21 -20.35 -2.20 10.13
N LEU A 22 -20.58 -3.47 10.46
CA LEU A 22 -19.52 -4.41 10.88
C LEU A 22 -18.88 -5.20 9.71
N GLY A 23 -19.34 -5.00 8.48
CA GLY A 23 -18.86 -5.69 7.28
C GLY A 23 -17.81 -4.92 6.47
N GLY A 24 -16.96 -4.12 7.12
CA GLY A 24 -15.84 -3.48 6.44
C GLY A 24 -14.77 -4.52 6.10
N GLU A 25 -14.67 -4.93 4.84
CA GLU A 25 -13.51 -5.64 4.34
C GLU A 25 -12.29 -4.72 4.45
N MET A 26 -11.57 -4.84 5.56
CA MET A 26 -10.21 -4.33 5.67
C MET A 26 -9.37 -5.14 4.68
N LYS A 27 -9.27 -4.65 3.44
CA LYS A 27 -8.22 -5.08 2.51
C LYS A 27 -6.92 -4.80 3.26
N GLY A 28 -6.32 -5.85 3.83
CA GLY A 28 -5.04 -5.76 4.50
C GLY A 28 -4.10 -5.05 3.55
N VAL A 29 -3.67 -3.84 3.93
CA VAL A 29 -2.62 -3.16 3.20
C VAL A 29 -1.40 -4.00 3.48
N ASP A 30 -1.00 -4.84 2.52
CA ASP A 30 0.24 -5.59 2.59
C ASP A 30 1.37 -4.57 2.68
N ALA A 31 1.75 -4.25 3.92
CA ALA A 31 2.80 -3.29 4.19
C ALA A 31 4.11 -4.00 3.87
N LYS A 32 4.65 -3.74 2.68
CA LYS A 32 5.93 -4.30 2.25
C LYS A 32 7.02 -3.88 3.23
N ILE A 33 7.51 -4.84 4.02
CA ILE A 33 8.61 -4.62 4.95
C ILE A 33 9.91 -4.69 4.16
N CYS A 34 10.62 -3.57 4.08
CA CYS A 34 11.89 -3.50 3.38
C CYS A 34 13.08 -3.45 4.35
N PRO A 35 14.13 -4.26 4.11
CA PRO A 35 15.37 -4.13 4.85
C PRO A 35 15.96 -2.74 4.61
N GLN A 36 16.61 -2.19 5.64
CA GLN A 36 17.19 -0.85 5.61
C GLN A 36 18.66 -0.84 5.13
N ILE A 37 19.11 -1.92 4.49
CA ILE A 37 20.46 -2.06 3.94
C ILE A 37 20.47 -1.44 2.54
N CYS A 38 21.41 -0.53 2.27
CA CYS A 38 21.52 0.15 0.98
C CYS A 38 22.60 -0.46 0.09
N TYR A 39 22.36 -0.50 -1.23
CA TYR A 39 23.25 -1.12 -2.21
C TYR A 39 24.33 -0.18 -2.76
N GLY A 40 24.28 1.12 -2.46
CA GLY A 40 25.25 2.09 -2.99
C GLY A 40 25.13 2.31 -4.50
N ALA A 41 23.93 2.14 -5.06
CA ALA A 41 23.65 2.42 -6.47
C ALA A 41 24.02 3.87 -6.84
N SER A 42 24.44 4.08 -8.08
CA SER A 42 24.81 5.40 -8.59
C SER A 42 23.63 6.14 -9.22
N TYR A 43 22.75 5.42 -9.92
CA TYR A 43 21.51 5.94 -10.47
C TYR A 43 20.46 4.83 -10.60
N MET A 44 19.22 5.22 -10.90
CA MET A 44 18.17 4.28 -11.27
C MET A 44 17.41 4.76 -12.51
N THR A 45 16.78 3.84 -13.23
CA THR A 45 15.77 4.15 -14.26
C THR A 45 14.45 3.52 -13.89
N CYS A 46 13.35 4.16 -14.27
CA CYS A 46 12.00 3.70 -13.95
C CYS A 46 11.13 3.76 -15.21
N PRO A 47 10.22 2.80 -15.44
CA PRO A 47 9.36 2.79 -16.62
C PRO A 47 8.53 4.07 -16.78
N SER A 48 8.13 4.69 -15.67
CA SER A 48 7.38 5.94 -15.62
C SER A 48 8.17 7.16 -16.12
N SER A 49 9.50 7.09 -16.15
CA SER A 49 10.40 8.18 -16.55
C SER A 49 11.24 7.82 -17.77
N GLY A 50 10.98 6.67 -18.40
CA GLY A 50 11.76 6.14 -19.52
C GLY A 50 13.23 5.93 -19.15
N ASP A 51 14.13 6.41 -20.02
CA ASP A 51 15.58 6.26 -19.88
C ASP A 51 16.23 7.35 -19.02
N MET A 52 15.43 8.21 -18.38
CA MET A 52 15.96 9.26 -17.51
C MET A 52 16.65 8.64 -16.29
N GLN A 53 17.90 9.04 -16.06
CA GLN A 53 18.63 8.67 -14.85
C GLN A 53 18.12 9.49 -13.67
N LEU A 54 17.57 8.80 -12.68
CA LEU A 54 17.04 9.36 -11.46
C LEU A 54 17.99 9.09 -10.28
N PRO A 55 17.95 9.90 -9.22
CA PRO A 55 18.63 9.60 -7.97
C PRO A 55 18.21 8.21 -7.46
N PRO A 56 19.17 7.33 -7.14
CA PRO A 56 18.86 5.96 -6.76
C PRO A 56 18.17 5.92 -5.40
N LYS A 57 17.27 4.94 -5.22
CA LYS A 57 16.79 4.58 -3.89
C LYS A 57 17.83 3.71 -3.17
N CYS A 58 17.69 3.62 -1.85
CA CYS A 58 18.57 2.82 -1.00
C CYS A 58 18.70 1.37 -1.49
N ASN A 59 17.59 0.71 -1.83
CA ASN A 59 17.54 -0.64 -2.40
C ASN A 59 16.28 -0.85 -3.25
N CYS A 60 16.20 -1.99 -3.93
CA CYS A 60 15.08 -2.34 -4.81
C CYS A 60 13.76 -2.66 -4.10
N CYS A 61 13.77 -2.92 -2.80
CA CYS A 61 12.52 -3.10 -2.06
C CYS A 61 11.81 -1.76 -1.87
N VAL A 62 12.58 -0.70 -1.59
CA VAL A 62 12.11 0.68 -1.39
C VAL A 62 11.83 1.39 -2.72
N ALA A 63 12.48 0.97 -3.80
CA ALA A 63 12.21 1.49 -5.14
C ALA A 63 10.79 1.11 -5.63
N SER A 64 10.22 1.97 -6.46
CA SER A 64 8.92 1.72 -7.09
C SER A 64 9.01 0.53 -8.05
N THR A 65 7.96 -0.29 -8.11
CA THR A 65 7.90 -1.48 -8.97
C THR A 65 8.36 -1.21 -10.39
N GLY A 66 9.23 -2.08 -10.91
CA GLY A 66 9.83 -1.98 -12.24
C GLY A 66 11.02 -1.02 -12.35
N CYS A 67 11.35 -0.23 -11.32
CA CYS A 67 12.56 0.58 -11.33
C CYS A 67 13.81 -0.29 -11.19
N THR A 68 14.84 0.01 -11.97
CA THR A 68 16.12 -0.71 -11.97
C THR A 68 17.22 0.19 -11.42
N LEU A 69 18.00 -0.32 -10.46
CA LEU A 69 19.16 0.35 -9.88
C LEU A 69 20.43 -0.09 -10.60
N TYR A 70 21.35 0.84 -10.82
CA TYR A 70 22.61 0.62 -11.54
C TYR A 70 23.82 1.07 -10.73
N ASN A 71 24.94 0.37 -10.94
CA ASN A 71 26.27 0.80 -10.52
C ASN A 71 26.78 1.93 -11.43
N VAL A 72 27.93 2.51 -11.06
CA VAL A 72 28.58 3.59 -11.82
C VAL A 72 29.00 3.16 -13.24
N ASP A 73 29.30 1.88 -13.44
CA ASP A 73 29.66 1.29 -14.73
C ASP A 73 28.44 0.92 -15.60
N GLY A 74 27.23 1.18 -15.10
CA GLY A 74 25.98 0.86 -15.78
C GLY A 74 25.54 -0.60 -15.62
N THR A 75 26.22 -1.41 -14.81
CA THR A 75 25.75 -2.77 -14.51
C THR A 75 24.49 -2.71 -13.63
N THR A 76 23.53 -3.59 -13.93
CA THR A 76 22.29 -3.71 -13.17
C THR A 76 22.55 -4.35 -11.82
N ILE A 77 22.08 -3.71 -10.74
CA ILE A 77 22.14 -4.27 -9.38
C ILE A 77 20.89 -5.11 -9.14
N CYS A 78 19.72 -4.53 -9.36
CA CYS A 78 18.42 -5.18 -9.21
C CYS A 78 17.29 -4.36 -9.85
N THR A 79 16.16 -5.01 -10.07
CA THR A 79 14.89 -4.37 -10.47
C THR A 79 13.87 -4.57 -9.36
N ALA A 80 13.15 -3.51 -9.01
CA ALA A 80 12.13 -3.52 -7.98
C ALA A 80 10.95 -4.42 -8.38
N PRO A 81 10.52 -5.33 -7.50
CA PRO A 81 9.39 -6.23 -7.77
C PRO A 81 8.05 -5.50 -7.72
#